data_AF-F0GG90-F1
#
_entry.id   AF-F0GG90-F1
#
_cell.length_a   1.000
_cell.length_b   1.000
_cell.length_c   1.000
_cell.angle_alpha   90.00
_cell.angle_beta   90.00
_cell.angle_gamma   90.00
#
_symmetry.space_group_name_H-M   'P 1'
#
loop_
_entity.id
_entity.type
_entity.pdbx_description
1 polymer ?
#
loop_
_entity_poly.entity_id
_entity_poly.type
_entity_poly.pdbx_seq_one_letter_code
_entity_poly.pdbx_strand_id
1 'polypeptide(L)'
;ICRRLNAKCVWIENDFDGMIPALKAKKFDGVLSSMSMTPARAEQIAFSDKLFNTPTRLVAKKGSTLQPTAESLKGKTVGVEQGTIQETYAKTYWAPKGVQVVPYQNQDGVYQDLMSGRLDAAL
;
A
#
# COMPACT_ATOMS: atom_id res chain seq x y z
N ILE A 1 -6.00 7.96 20.76
CA ILE A 1 -7.26 7.19 20.82
C ILE A 1 -7.33 6.37 22.10
N CYS A 2 -6.45 5.38 22.32
CA CYS A 2 -6.48 4.49 23.49
C CYS A 2 -6.58 5.19 24.85
N ARG A 3 -5.81 6.27 25.07
CA ARG A 3 -5.91 7.08 26.30
C ARG A 3 -7.32 7.63 26.54
N ARG A 4 -8.00 8.11 25.49
CA ARG A 4 -9.38 8.63 25.61
C ARG A 4 -10.40 7.52 25.85
N LEU A 5 -10.11 6.31 25.38
CA LEU A 5 -10.90 5.10 25.63
C LEU A 5 -10.61 4.47 27.01
N ASN A 6 -9.68 5.03 27.79
CA ASN A 6 -9.16 4.42 29.00
C ASN A 6 -8.71 2.96 28.81
N ALA A 7 -8.11 2.67 27.65
CA ALA A 7 -7.66 1.33 27.26
C ALA A 7 -6.14 1.25 27.16
N LYS A 8 -5.57 0.10 27.54
CA LYS A 8 -4.17 -0.24 27.28
C LYS A 8 -4.04 -0.73 25.83
N CYS A 9 -3.23 -0.06 25.03
CA CYS A 9 -2.91 -0.50 23.67
C CYS A 9 -1.53 -1.16 23.64
N VAL A 10 -1.47 -2.31 23.00
CA VAL A 10 -0.26 -3.04 22.68
C VAL A 10 -0.11 -3.02 21.17
N TRP A 11 1.04 -2.56 20.69
CA TRP A 11 1.32 -2.52 19.26
C TRP A 11 1.85 -3.87 18.82
N ILE A 12 1.30 -4.38 17.73
CA ILE A 12 1.72 -5.62 17.09
C ILE A 12 2.06 -5.26 15.65
N GLU A 13 3.32 -5.47 15.29
CA GLU A 13 3.81 -5.28 13.93
C GLU A 13 3.42 -6.46 13.05
N ASN A 14 2.99 -6.17 11.82
CA ASN A 14 2.52 -7.16 10.85
C ASN A 14 2.64 -6.56 9.45
N ASP A 15 2.96 -7.39 8.46
CA ASP A 15 2.95 -6.96 7.05
C ASP A 15 1.54 -6.53 6.61
N PHE A 16 1.45 -5.57 5.70
CA PHE A 16 0.18 -4.90 5.38
C PHE A 16 -0.88 -5.87 4.83
N ASP A 17 -0.48 -6.79 3.94
CA ASP A 17 -1.36 -7.78 3.32
C ASP A 17 -2.00 -8.76 4.32
N GLY A 18 -1.30 -9.05 5.41
CA GLY A 18 -1.75 -9.93 6.49
C GLY A 18 -2.70 -9.28 7.49
N MET A 19 -2.88 -7.95 7.47
CA MET A 19 -3.60 -7.25 8.54
C MET A 19 -5.08 -7.63 8.63
N ILE A 20 -5.80 -7.69 7.50
CA ILE A 20 -7.22 -8.05 7.50
C ILE A 20 -7.44 -9.51 7.93
N PRO A 21 -6.70 -10.50 7.38
CA PRO A 21 -6.76 -11.88 7.88
C PRO A 21 -6.45 -12.00 9.37
N ALA A 22 -5.40 -11.33 9.86
CA ALA A 22 -4.99 -11.38 11.26
C ALA A 22 -6.03 -10.75 12.20
N LEU A 23 -6.68 -9.64 11.79
CA LEU A 23 -7.81 -9.05 12.50
C LEU A 23 -8.97 -10.05 12.61
N LYS A 24 -9.36 -10.67 11.50
CA LYS A 24 -10.45 -11.67 11.47
C LYS A 24 -10.11 -12.91 12.32
N ALA A 25 -8.84 -13.28 12.38
CA ALA A 25 -8.33 -14.36 13.23
C ALA A 25 -8.13 -13.94 14.70
N LYS A 26 -8.51 -12.71 15.08
CA LYS A 26 -8.38 -12.15 16.44
C LYS A 26 -6.95 -12.17 16.99
N LYS A 27 -5.95 -12.01 16.12
CA LYS A 27 -4.55 -11.83 16.56
C LYS A 27 -4.30 -10.44 17.16
N PHE A 28 -5.13 -9.46 16.80
CA PHE A 28 -5.22 -8.13 17.38
C PHE A 28 -6.64 -7.57 17.18
N ASP A 29 -6.97 -6.50 17.90
CA ASP A 29 -8.35 -5.99 17.99
C ASP A 29 -8.64 -4.79 17.08
N GLY A 30 -7.64 -4.25 16.39
CA GLY A 30 -7.82 -3.14 15.46
C GLY A 30 -6.59 -2.86 14.61
N VAL A 31 -6.80 -2.19 13.48
CA VAL A 31 -5.74 -1.79 12.55
C VAL A 31 -5.61 -0.26 12.57
N LEU A 32 -4.40 0.23 12.85
CA LEU A 32 -4.05 1.65 12.72
C LEU A 32 -2.79 1.80 11.86
N SER A 33 -2.91 1.52 10.56
CA SER A 33 -1.79 1.51 9.62
C SER A 33 -2.17 2.07 8.26
N SER A 34 -2.73 3.29 8.22
CA SER A 34 -3.10 3.99 6.97
C SER A 34 -4.02 3.19 6.02
N MET A 35 -4.82 2.26 6.55
CA MET A 35 -5.65 1.37 5.75
C MET A 35 -6.80 2.15 5.10
N SER A 36 -6.80 2.23 3.79
CA SER A 36 -7.87 2.90 3.02
C SER A 36 -9.21 2.17 3.19
N MET A 37 -10.26 2.94 3.45
CA MET A 37 -11.65 2.47 3.47
C MET A 37 -12.10 2.22 2.03
N THR A 38 -12.15 0.96 1.61
CA THR A 38 -12.68 0.56 0.29
C THR A 38 -13.92 -0.30 0.45
N PRO A 39 -14.84 -0.35 -0.55
CA PRO A 39 -16.02 -1.21 -0.47
C PRO A 39 -15.67 -2.68 -0.18
N ALA A 40 -14.69 -3.22 -0.91
CA ALA A 40 -14.22 -4.60 -0.72
C ALA A 40 -13.70 -4.88 0.71
N ARG A 41 -13.08 -3.90 1.37
CA ARG A 41 -12.64 -4.04 2.77
C ARG A 41 -13.81 -3.87 3.73
N ALA A 42 -14.75 -2.97 3.45
CA ALA A 42 -15.94 -2.75 4.28
C ALA A 42 -16.88 -3.96 4.32
N GLU A 43 -16.84 -4.83 3.30
CA GLU A 43 -17.51 -6.14 3.33
C GLU A 43 -16.86 -7.13 4.31
N GLN A 44 -15.59 -6.92 4.69
CA GLN A 44 -14.80 -7.85 5.50
C GLN A 44 -14.61 -7.36 6.94
N ILE A 45 -14.50 -6.04 7.14
CA ILE A 45 -14.17 -5.40 8.42
C ILE A 45 -14.94 -4.08 8.58
N ALA A 46 -15.16 -3.67 9.82
CA ALA A 46 -15.65 -2.34 10.13
C ALA A 46 -14.50 -1.32 10.14
N PHE A 47 -14.83 -0.06 9.86
CA PHE A 47 -13.91 1.08 9.96
C PHE A 47 -14.44 2.10 10.96
N SER A 48 -13.52 2.83 11.61
CA SER A 48 -13.87 4.05 12.34
C SER A 48 -14.23 5.18 11.36
N ASP A 49 -14.57 6.35 11.91
CA ASP A 49 -14.53 7.59 11.14
C ASP A 49 -13.15 7.80 10.52
N LYS A 50 -13.14 8.47 9.36
CA LYS A 50 -11.92 8.75 8.60
C LYS A 50 -10.92 9.55 9.43
N LEU A 51 -9.73 9.00 9.63
CA LEU A 51 -8.67 9.68 10.37
C LEU A 51 -7.95 10.76 9.55
N PHE A 52 -7.65 10.47 8.29
CA PHE A 52 -7.00 11.41 7.36
C PHE A 52 -7.16 10.94 5.90
N ASN A 53 -6.71 11.76 4.95
CA ASN A 53 -6.66 11.45 3.53
C ASN A 53 -5.22 11.54 3.02
N THR A 54 -4.71 10.47 2.42
CA THR A 54 -3.38 10.46 1.80
C THR A 54 -3.52 10.17 0.32
N PRO A 55 -3.36 11.18 -0.56
CA PRO A 55 -3.34 10.95 -2.00
C PRO A 55 -2.15 10.10 -2.41
N THR A 56 -2.39 9.09 -3.24
CA THR A 56 -1.32 8.31 -3.87
C THR A 56 -0.60 9.16 -4.93
N ARG A 57 0.72 9.00 -5.01
CA ARG A 57 1.59 9.62 -6.01
C ARG A 57 2.67 8.64 -6.41
N LEU A 58 3.02 8.65 -7.70
CA LEU A 58 4.18 7.94 -8.21
C LEU A 58 5.45 8.67 -7.79
N VAL A 59 6.44 7.93 -7.31
CA VAL A 59 7.78 8.44 -6.98
C VAL A 59 8.80 7.79 -7.91
N ALA A 60 9.71 8.58 -8.46
CA ALA A 60 10.82 8.12 -9.29
C ALA A 60 12.09 8.92 -8.97
N LYS A 61 13.24 8.47 -9.48
CA LYS A 61 14.51 9.20 -9.32
C LYS A 61 14.39 10.63 -9.87
N LYS A 62 15.07 11.58 -9.19
CA LYS A 62 15.12 12.98 -9.63
C LYS A 62 15.62 13.05 -11.08
N GLY A 63 14.95 13.86 -11.90
CA GLY A 63 15.23 13.97 -13.34
C GLY A 63 14.50 12.96 -14.21
N SER A 64 13.76 12.01 -13.62
CA SER A 64 12.85 11.13 -14.36
C SER A 64 11.74 11.93 -15.03
N THR A 65 11.40 11.56 -16.26
CA THR A 65 10.25 12.10 -17.02
C THR A 65 9.00 11.24 -16.86
N LEU A 66 9.06 10.15 -16.08
CA LEU A 66 7.96 9.23 -15.90
C LEU A 66 6.73 9.94 -15.33
N GLN A 67 5.58 9.65 -15.94
CA GLN A 67 4.26 10.10 -15.50
C GLN A 67 3.48 8.93 -14.93
N PRO A 68 2.49 9.17 -14.04
CA PRO A 68 1.62 8.13 -13.48
C PRO A 68 0.57 7.64 -14.52
N THR A 69 1.02 7.34 -15.74
CA THR A 69 0.19 6.81 -16.83
C THR A 69 0.79 5.52 -17.34
N ALA A 70 -0.06 4.60 -17.80
CA ALA A 70 0.40 3.32 -18.31
C ALA A 70 1.30 3.47 -19.55
N GLU A 71 1.04 4.48 -20.36
CA GLU A 71 1.80 4.78 -21.57
C GLU A 71 3.23 5.21 -21.22
N SER A 72 3.38 6.04 -20.18
CA SER A 72 4.71 6.47 -19.70
C SER A 72 5.46 5.35 -18.97
N LEU A 73 4.75 4.42 -18.33
CA LEU A 73 5.33 3.35 -17.51
C LEU A 73 5.50 2.04 -18.27
N LYS A 74 5.09 1.96 -19.54
CA LYS A 74 5.17 0.72 -20.33
C LYS A 74 6.61 0.21 -20.40
N GLY A 75 6.81 -1.05 -20.04
CA GLY A 75 8.11 -1.70 -19.97
C GLY A 75 8.95 -1.32 -18.74
N LYS A 76 8.43 -0.46 -17.85
CA LYS A 76 9.09 -0.04 -16.61
C LYS A 76 8.74 -0.94 -15.43
N THR A 77 9.63 -1.00 -14.45
CA THR A 77 9.40 -1.69 -13.18
C THR A 77 8.85 -0.73 -12.13
N VAL A 78 7.66 -1.03 -11.61
CA VAL A 78 6.99 -0.21 -10.60
C VAL A 78 6.78 -1.05 -9.34
N GLY A 79 7.44 -0.65 -8.25
CA GLY A 79 7.28 -1.31 -6.95
C GLY A 79 6.03 -0.82 -6.22
N VAL A 80 5.33 -1.75 -5.58
CA VAL A 80 4.14 -1.50 -4.76
C VAL A 80 4.21 -2.35 -3.49
N GLU A 81 3.68 -1.85 -2.38
CA GLU A 81 3.50 -2.68 -1.18
C GLU A 81 2.29 -3.62 -1.36
N GLN A 82 2.46 -4.87 -0.97
CA GLN A 82 1.49 -5.95 -1.16
C GLN A 82 0.23 -5.74 -0.30
N GLY A 83 -0.94 -6.05 -0.84
CA GLY A 83 -2.24 -5.88 -0.19
C GLY A 83 -2.79 -4.44 -0.20
N THR A 84 -2.02 -3.48 -0.71
CA THR A 84 -2.42 -2.07 -0.76
C THR A 84 -3.37 -1.75 -1.91
N ILE A 85 -3.98 -0.56 -1.87
CA ILE A 85 -4.81 -0.08 -2.99
C ILE A 85 -3.96 0.26 -4.22
N GLN A 86 -2.68 0.57 -4.01
CA GLN A 86 -1.69 0.86 -5.05
C GLN A 86 -1.36 -0.38 -5.86
N GLU A 87 -1.15 -1.52 -5.18
CA GLU A 87 -0.98 -2.80 -5.87
C GLU A 87 -2.21 -3.12 -6.73
N THR A 88 -3.41 -3.02 -6.14
CA THR A 88 -4.67 -3.26 -6.86
C THR A 88 -4.77 -2.35 -8.09
N TYR A 89 -4.55 -1.05 -7.92
CA TYR A 89 -4.60 -0.07 -9.00
C TYR A 89 -3.59 -0.37 -10.11
N ALA A 90 -2.32 -0.56 -9.76
CA ALA A 90 -1.26 -0.82 -10.73
C ALA A 90 -1.50 -2.13 -11.49
N LYS A 91 -1.95 -3.20 -10.79
CA LYS A 91 -2.29 -4.47 -11.44
C LYS A 91 -3.51 -4.37 -12.35
N THR A 92 -4.51 -3.54 -12.01
CA THR A 92 -5.70 -3.38 -12.85
C THR A 92 -5.44 -2.50 -14.07
N TYR A 93 -4.72 -1.38 -13.90
CA TYR A 93 -4.66 -0.34 -14.94
C TYR A 93 -3.32 -0.26 -15.68
N TRP A 94 -2.23 -0.73 -15.09
CA TRP A 94 -0.88 -0.59 -15.64
C TRP A 94 -0.31 -1.93 -16.13
N ALA A 95 -0.43 -2.99 -15.33
CA ALA A 95 0.11 -4.31 -15.70
C ALA A 95 -0.42 -4.84 -17.05
N PRO A 96 -1.72 -4.77 -17.37
CA PRO A 96 -2.24 -5.25 -18.65
C PRO A 96 -1.74 -4.45 -19.86
N LYS A 97 -1.21 -3.24 -19.62
CA LYS A 97 -0.62 -2.37 -20.64
C LYS A 97 0.90 -2.53 -20.77
N GLY A 98 1.49 -3.50 -20.08
CA GLY A 98 2.91 -3.86 -20.17
C GLY A 98 3.81 -3.21 -19.14
N VAL A 99 3.27 -2.68 -18.04
CA VAL A 99 4.07 -2.23 -16.88
C VAL A 99 4.41 -3.44 -16.00
N GLN A 100 5.66 -3.55 -15.56
CA GLN A 100 6.09 -4.62 -14.66
C GLN A 100 5.81 -4.20 -13.21
N VAL A 101 4.66 -4.61 -12.67
CA VAL A 101 4.28 -4.29 -11.28
C VAL A 101 4.92 -5.32 -10.34
N VAL A 102 5.78 -4.85 -9.43
CA VAL A 102 6.54 -5.69 -8.51
C VAL A 102 6.01 -5.50 -7.09
N PRO A 103 5.28 -6.48 -6.52
CA PRO A 103 4.83 -6.41 -5.14
C PRO A 103 5.97 -6.70 -4.16
N TYR A 104 6.01 -5.96 -3.05
CA TYR A 104 6.94 -6.14 -1.94
C TYR A 104 6.17 -6.34 -0.64
N GLN A 105 6.71 -7.18 0.26
CA GLN A 105 6.10 -7.45 1.56
C GLN A 105 5.93 -6.18 2.43
N ASN A 106 6.85 -5.23 2.30
CA ASN A 106 6.78 -3.95 2.99
C ASN A 106 7.29 -2.80 2.10
N GLN A 107 6.92 -1.58 2.48
CA GLN A 107 7.28 -0.37 1.75
C GLN A 107 8.79 -0.05 1.78
N ASP A 108 9.52 -0.49 2.80
CA ASP A 108 10.97 -0.26 2.89
C ASP A 108 11.73 -0.98 1.76
N GLY A 109 11.33 -2.22 1.44
CA GLY A 109 11.86 -2.97 0.30
C GLY A 109 11.64 -2.25 -1.03
N VAL A 110 10.46 -1.63 -1.22
CA VAL A 110 10.17 -0.81 -2.39
C VAL A 110 11.15 0.36 -2.50
N TYR A 111 11.38 1.08 -1.40
CA TYR A 111 12.29 2.23 -1.40
C TYR A 111 13.75 1.83 -1.60
N GLN A 112 14.21 0.74 -0.99
CA GLN A 112 15.56 0.23 -1.19
C GLN A 112 15.82 -0.14 -2.66
N ASP A 113 14.86 -0.80 -3.31
CA ASP A 113 14.99 -1.19 -4.70
C ASP A 113 14.88 0.01 -5.67
N LEU A 114 14.06 1.01 -5.34
CA LEU A 114 14.03 2.27 -6.08
C LEU A 114 15.36 3.02 -5.97
N MET A 115 15.93 3.13 -4.78
CA MET A 115 17.22 3.80 -4.57
C MET A 115 18.35 3.10 -5.32
N SER A 116 18.41 1.77 -5.24
CA SER A 116 19.41 0.96 -5.96
C SER A 116 19.25 0.97 -7.48
N GLY A 117 18.07 1.37 -7.99
CA GLY A 117 17.77 1.40 -9.42
C GLY A 117 17.26 0.06 -9.98
N ARG A 118 16.88 -0.88 -9.11
CA ARG A 118 16.14 -2.09 -9.52
C ARG A 118 14.70 -1.78 -9.94
N LEU A 119 14.13 -0.71 -9.38
CA LEU A 119 12.83 -0.17 -9.79
C LEU A 119 13.01 1.16 -10.53
N ASP A 120 12.22 1.37 -11.58
CA ASP A 120 12.10 2.66 -12.26
C ASP A 120 11.24 3.65 -11.46
N ALA A 121 10.22 3.16 -10.76
CA ALA A 121 9.32 3.95 -9.93
C ALA A 121 8.72 3.14 -8.77
N ALA A 122 8.13 3.85 -7.80
CA ALA A 122 7.35 3.30 -6.70
C ALA A 122 5.97 3.96 -6.69
N LEU A 123 4.93 3.17 -6.37
CA LEU A 123 3.56 3.66 -6.18
C LEU A 123 3.03 3.29 -4.79
#